data_AF-A0A146FKA3-F1
#
_entry.id   AF-A0A146FKA3-F1
#
_cell.length_a   1.000
_cell.length_b   1.000
_cell.length_c   1.000
_cell.angle_alpha   90.00
_cell.angle_beta   90.00
_cell.angle_gamma   90.00
#
_symmetry.space_group_name_H-M   'P 1'
#
loop_
_entity.id
_entity.type
_entity.pdbx_description
1 polymer ?
#
loop_
_entity_poly.entity_id
_entity_poly.type
_entity_poly.pdbx_seq_one_letter_code
_entity_poly.pdbx_strand_id
1 'polypeptide(L)'
;MLEAVQENGSHAYQCAYIGSEVGVGIYSIHHRVTEWPKPFQFNPDRWLKGSGTQEVDGRAYMPFSIGARSCIGKPLALAQVMLTMARLFWEFDMRRVDRDDSEAKDAEYVVADHVTAGGQGPMLSFRRGFNPRQRLCDGALIVDLGPFPT
;
A
#
# COMPACT_ATOMS: atom_id res chain seq x y z
N MET A 1 4.01 -10.40 -22.67
CA MET A 1 4.39 -9.71 -23.92
C MET A 1 3.17 -9.62 -24.83
N LEU A 2 2.34 -8.60 -24.63
CA LEU A 2 1.51 -7.98 -25.66
C LEU A 2 1.43 -6.50 -25.25
N GLU A 3 2.34 -5.69 -25.79
CA GLU A 3 2.21 -4.24 -25.76
C GLU A 3 1.22 -3.85 -26.85
N ALA A 4 0.13 -3.20 -26.45
CA ALA A 4 -0.67 -2.36 -27.34
C ALA A 4 -0.47 -0.91 -26.86
N VAL A 5 0.66 -0.32 -27.23
CA VAL A 5 0.83 1.13 -27.19
C VAL A 5 0.15 1.67 -28.45
N GLN A 6 -0.87 2.50 -28.27
CA GLN A 6 -1.57 3.16 -29.37
C GLN A 6 -1.20 4.64 -29.37
N GLU A 7 -0.56 5.12 -30.44
CA GLU A 7 0.02 6.46 -30.58
C GLU A 7 -0.99 7.62 -30.64
N ASN A 8 -2.31 7.40 -30.62
CA ASN A 8 -3.27 8.45 -31.00
C ASN A 8 -4.53 8.56 -30.12
N GLY A 9 -4.38 8.63 -28.79
CA GLY A 9 -5.39 9.20 -27.87
C GLY A 9 -6.82 8.63 -27.93
N SER A 10 -7.04 7.52 -28.62
CA SER A 10 -8.32 6.86 -28.83
C SER A 10 -8.27 5.57 -28.03
N HIS A 11 -9.12 5.46 -27.02
CA HIS A 11 -9.28 4.26 -26.22
C HIS A 11 -9.74 3.11 -27.14
N ALA A 12 -8.82 2.26 -27.58
CA ALA A 12 -9.17 1.06 -28.33
C ALA A 12 -9.69 0.01 -27.34
N TYR A 13 -10.99 -0.25 -27.44
CA TYR A 13 -11.58 -1.43 -26.84
C TYR A 13 -11.29 -2.60 -27.79
N GLN A 14 -10.36 -3.47 -27.43
CA GLN A 14 -10.20 -4.75 -28.12
C GLN A 14 -11.47 -5.57 -27.86
N CYS A 15 -12.15 -6.01 -28.91
CA CYS A 15 -13.27 -6.95 -28.77
C CYS A 15 -12.76 -8.25 -28.12
N ALA A 16 -13.21 -8.54 -26.90
CA ALA A 16 -12.98 -9.82 -26.26
C ALA A 16 -14.09 -10.80 -26.68
N TYR A 17 -13.72 -12.07 -26.93
CA TYR A 17 -14.70 -13.12 -27.20
C TYR A 17 -15.52 -13.44 -25.94
N ILE A 18 -16.75 -13.93 -26.11
CA ILE A 18 -17.58 -14.38 -24.97
C ILE A 18 -16.84 -15.49 -24.24
N GLY A 19 -16.78 -15.39 -22.90
CA GLY A 19 -16.04 -16.32 -22.05
C GLY A 19 -14.55 -15.99 -21.88
N SER A 20 -14.06 -14.88 -22.43
CA SER A 20 -12.70 -14.41 -22.16
C SER A 20 -12.55 -13.94 -20.72
N GLU A 21 -11.47 -14.34 -20.07
CA GLU A 21 -11.06 -13.79 -18.78
C GLU A 21 -10.32 -12.47 -18.99
N VAL A 22 -10.70 -11.43 -18.24
CA VAL A 22 -10.10 -10.10 -18.32
C VAL A 22 -9.57 -9.71 -16.95
N GLY A 23 -8.25 -9.50 -16.88
CA GLY A 23 -7.57 -9.01 -15.69
C GLY A 23 -7.19 -7.53 -15.84
N VAL A 24 -7.21 -6.80 -14.73
CA VAL A 24 -6.70 -5.43 -14.67
C VAL A 24 -5.40 -5.43 -13.90
N GLY A 25 -4.30 -5.09 -14.56
CA GLY A 25 -2.97 -4.96 -13.94
C GLY A 25 -2.85 -3.69 -13.09
N ILE A 26 -3.48 -3.68 -11.92
CA ILE A 26 -3.47 -2.52 -11.00
C ILE A 26 -2.04 -2.10 -10.68
N TYR A 27 -1.16 -3.08 -10.41
CA TYR A 27 0.27 -2.84 -10.16
C TYR A 27 0.92 -2.02 -11.28
N SER A 28 0.75 -2.43 -12.54
CA SER A 28 1.33 -1.74 -13.69
C SER A 28 0.77 -0.33 -13.86
N ILE A 29 -0.50 -0.12 -13.52
CA ILE A 29 -1.14 1.20 -13.60
C ILE A 29 -0.62 2.14 -12.49
N HIS A 30 -0.40 1.61 -11.28
CA HIS A 30 0.17 2.37 -10.15
C HIS A 30 1.67 2.64 -10.30
N HIS A 31 2.36 1.90 -11.18
CA HIS A 31 3.79 2.10 -11.45
C HIS A 31 4.07 2.75 -12.82
N ARG A 32 3.03 3.23 -13.52
CA ARG A 32 3.20 3.90 -14.80
C ARG A 32 3.81 5.29 -14.58
N VAL A 33 5.05 5.47 -15.01
CA VAL A 33 5.87 6.68 -14.80
C VAL A 33 5.19 7.97 -15.31
N THR A 34 4.32 7.87 -16.32
CA THR A 34 3.57 9.02 -16.86
C THR A 34 2.61 9.64 -15.84
N GLU A 35 1.99 8.82 -14.99
CA GLU A 35 1.06 9.27 -13.94
C GLU A 35 1.74 9.36 -12.57
N TRP A 36 2.74 8.51 -12.35
CA TRP A 36 3.40 8.32 -11.07
C TRP A 36 4.90 8.62 -11.20
N PRO A 37 5.32 9.89 -11.07
CA PRO A 37 6.74 10.22 -11.02
C PRO A 37 7.40 9.52 -9.84
N LYS A 38 8.52 8.83 -10.09
CA LYS A 38 9.23 8.02 -9.10
C LYS A 38 8.30 7.01 -8.41
N PRO A 39 7.68 6.07 -9.15
CA PRO A 39 6.60 5.23 -8.64
C PRO A 39 7.04 4.27 -7.52
N PHE A 40 8.31 3.84 -7.55
CA PHE A 40 8.91 2.96 -6.54
C PHE A 40 9.37 3.71 -5.28
N GLN A 41 9.19 5.03 -5.19
CA GLN A 41 9.53 5.80 -3.99
C GLN A 41 8.28 6.05 -3.16
N PHE A 42 8.34 5.68 -1.87
CA PHE A 42 7.31 6.06 -0.91
C PHE A 42 7.37 7.58 -0.64
N ASN A 43 6.46 8.32 -1.27
CA ASN A 43 6.35 9.77 -1.12
C ASN A 43 4.91 10.16 -0.71
N PRO A 44 4.63 10.44 0.58
CA PRO A 44 3.31 10.84 1.04
C PRO A 44 2.89 12.23 0.55
N ASP A 45 3.84 13.11 0.24
CA ASP A 45 3.57 14.50 -0.17
C ASP A 45 2.81 14.59 -1.50
N ARG A 46 2.78 13.49 -2.28
CA ARG A 46 2.01 13.42 -3.53
C ARG A 46 0.51 13.62 -3.38
N TRP A 47 0.00 13.43 -2.17
CA TRP A 47 -1.42 13.56 -1.84
C TRP A 47 -1.75 14.94 -1.24
N LEU A 48 -0.73 15.74 -0.94
CA LEU A 48 -0.89 17.05 -0.33
C LEU A 48 -0.97 18.14 -1.40
N LYS A 49 -2.03 18.95 -1.34
CA LYS A 49 -2.18 20.10 -2.23
C LYS A 49 -1.07 21.12 -1.97
N GLY A 50 -0.39 21.56 -3.03
CA GLY A 50 0.67 22.57 -2.92
C GLY A 50 2.06 22.06 -2.52
N SER A 51 2.28 20.74 -2.48
CA SER A 51 3.60 20.15 -2.21
C SER A 51 4.61 20.29 -3.37
N GLY A 52 4.18 20.82 -4.51
CA GLY A 52 5.00 20.94 -5.72
C GLY A 52 5.22 19.61 -6.46
N THR A 53 4.66 18.51 -5.96
CA THR A 53 4.64 17.23 -6.66
C THR A 53 3.53 17.21 -7.71
N GLN A 54 3.73 16.49 -8.82
CA GLN A 54 2.69 16.26 -9.81
C GLN A 54 1.47 15.58 -9.14
N GLU A 55 0.30 16.21 -9.29
CA GLU A 55 -0.97 15.63 -8.86
C GLU A 55 -1.25 14.37 -9.68
N VAL A 56 -1.65 13.30 -9.00
CA VAL A 56 -2.00 12.03 -9.64
C VAL A 56 -3.41 12.14 -10.21
N ASP A 57 -3.60 11.72 -11.47
CA ASP A 57 -4.96 11.56 -12.00
C ASP A 57 -5.70 10.53 -11.13
N GLY A 58 -6.82 10.96 -10.51
CA GLY A 58 -7.66 10.10 -9.69
C GLY A 58 -8.15 8.84 -10.42
N ARG A 59 -8.17 8.83 -11.76
CA ARG A 59 -8.49 7.64 -12.56
C ARG A 59 -7.37 6.60 -12.56
N ALA A 60 -6.12 7.01 -12.39
CA ALA A 60 -4.97 6.12 -12.28
C ALA A 60 -4.83 5.52 -10.87
N TYR A 61 -5.58 6.02 -9.89
CA TYR A 61 -5.58 5.52 -8.52
C TYR A 61 -6.82 4.67 -8.21
N MET A 62 -6.63 3.35 -8.18
CA MET A 62 -7.71 2.37 -8.02
C MET A 62 -7.38 1.18 -7.11
N PRO A 63 -6.94 1.41 -5.85
CA PRO A 63 -6.63 0.33 -4.90
C PRO A 63 -7.85 -0.54 -4.52
N PHE A 64 -9.05 -0.04 -4.74
CA PHE A 64 -10.32 -0.75 -4.46
C PHE A 64 -11.11 -1.06 -5.75
N SER A 65 -10.45 -1.03 -6.91
CA SER A 65 -11.09 -1.06 -8.24
C SER A 65 -12.13 0.06 -8.44
N ILE A 66 -12.77 0.10 -9.60
CA ILE A 66 -13.77 1.11 -9.99
C ILE A 66 -14.93 0.41 -10.72
N GLY A 67 -16.16 0.93 -10.58
CA GLY A 67 -17.34 0.45 -11.31
C GLY A 67 -18.10 -0.67 -10.59
N ALA A 68 -18.82 -1.50 -11.36
CA ALA A 68 -19.76 -2.50 -10.83
C ALA A 68 -19.09 -3.60 -9.99
N ARG A 69 -17.78 -3.79 -10.13
CA ARG A 69 -16.96 -4.76 -9.38
C ARG A 69 -16.01 -4.08 -8.38
N SER A 70 -16.26 -2.82 -8.04
CA SER A 70 -15.49 -2.13 -6.99
C SER A 70 -15.69 -2.79 -5.62
N CYS A 71 -14.68 -2.67 -4.76
CA CYS A 71 -14.69 -3.30 -3.45
C CYS A 71 -15.80 -2.72 -2.56
N ILE A 72 -16.77 -3.56 -2.20
CA ILE A 72 -17.87 -3.22 -1.27
C ILE A 72 -17.34 -2.86 0.14
N GLY A 73 -16.19 -3.42 0.52
CA GLY A 73 -15.54 -3.19 1.81
C GLY A 73 -14.73 -1.90 1.90
N LYS A 74 -14.62 -1.09 0.83
CA LYS A 74 -13.81 0.13 0.80
C LYS A 74 -14.05 1.06 2.00
N PRO A 75 -15.29 1.40 2.39
CA PRO A 75 -15.53 2.31 3.52
C PRO A 75 -15.04 1.71 4.86
N LEU A 76 -15.28 0.41 5.07
CA LEU A 76 -14.86 -0.30 6.28
C LEU A 76 -13.33 -0.37 6.38
N ALA A 77 -12.67 -0.76 5.29
CA ALA A 77 -11.22 -0.87 5.24
C ALA A 77 -10.54 0.48 5.54
N LEU A 78 -11.02 1.57 4.94
CA LEU A 78 -10.49 2.90 5.20
C LEU A 78 -10.70 3.32 6.67
N ALA A 79 -11.88 3.05 7.25
CA ALA A 79 -12.13 3.35 8.65
C ALA A 79 -11.18 2.57 9.59
N GLN A 80 -11.00 1.26 9.33
CA GLN A 80 -10.13 0.40 10.13
C GLN A 80 -8.66 0.82 10.05
N VAL A 81 -8.15 1.13 8.84
CA VAL A 81 -6.77 1.59 8.66
C VAL A 81 -6.55 2.93 9.38
N MET A 82 -7.45 3.89 9.20
CA MET A 82 -7.32 5.21 9.82
C MET A 82 -7.36 5.14 11.36
N LEU A 83 -8.30 4.38 11.93
CA LEU A 83 -8.41 4.21 13.38
C LEU A 83 -7.21 3.46 13.97
N THR A 84 -6.75 2.42 13.28
CA THR A 84 -5.56 1.66 13.70
C THR A 84 -4.34 2.56 13.71
N MET A 85 -4.08 3.29 12.63
CA MET A 85 -2.94 4.20 12.52
C MET A 85 -3.01 5.33 13.56
N ALA A 86 -4.17 5.95 13.73
CA ALA A 86 -4.37 6.97 14.76
C ALA A 86 -4.07 6.44 16.17
N ARG A 87 -4.52 5.21 16.47
CA ARG A 87 -4.25 4.59 17.78
C ARG A 87 -2.78 4.25 17.96
N LEU A 88 -2.12 3.75 16.92
CA LEU A 88 -0.69 3.44 16.95
C LEU A 88 0.13 4.68 17.26
N PHE A 89 -0.10 5.79 16.54
CA PHE A 89 0.60 7.05 16.78
C PHE A 89 0.29 7.70 18.14
N TRP A 90 -0.91 7.47 18.66
CA TRP A 90 -1.31 8.03 19.96
C TRP A 90 -0.69 7.29 21.16
N GLU A 91 -0.61 5.96 21.09
CA GLU A 91 -0.21 5.13 22.22
C GLU A 91 1.29 4.76 22.20
N PHE A 92 1.92 4.66 21.02
CA PHE A 92 3.25 4.08 20.89
C PHE A 92 4.27 5.04 20.26
N ASP A 93 5.49 5.02 20.81
CA ASP A 93 6.71 5.46 20.14
C ASP A 93 7.26 4.28 19.33
N MET A 94 7.30 4.43 18.00
CA MET A 94 7.73 3.41 17.05
C MET A 94 9.14 3.70 16.56
N ARG A 95 10.04 2.72 16.70
CA ARG A 95 11.43 2.83 16.23
C ARG A 95 11.80 1.61 15.40
N ARG A 96 12.63 1.82 14.38
CA ARG A 96 13.23 0.70 13.65
C ARG A 96 14.13 -0.10 14.61
N VAL A 97 14.07 -1.42 14.51
CA VAL A 97 14.99 -2.29 15.24
C VAL A 97 16.34 -2.28 14.51
N ASP A 98 17.43 -2.00 15.24
CA ASP A 98 18.80 -2.09 14.73
C ASP A 98 19.26 -3.56 14.64
N ARG A 99 18.51 -4.40 13.93
CA ARG A 99 18.98 -5.73 13.53
C ARG A 99 19.76 -5.58 12.23
N ASP A 100 20.69 -6.49 11.99
CA ASP A 100 21.35 -6.66 10.70
C ASP A 100 20.28 -7.08 9.68
N ASP A 101 19.52 -6.10 9.17
CA ASP A 101 18.48 -6.25 8.15
C ASP A 101 19.10 -6.51 6.76
N SER A 102 20.32 -7.04 6.69
CA SER A 102 20.95 -7.51 5.45
C SER A 102 20.13 -8.62 4.76
N GLU A 103 19.16 -9.21 5.48
CA GLU A 103 18.16 -10.14 4.95
C GLU A 103 16.81 -9.51 4.58
N ALA A 104 16.60 -8.20 4.78
CA ALA A 104 15.47 -7.49 4.17
C ALA A 104 15.73 -7.33 2.67
N LYS A 105 15.65 -8.45 1.95
CA LYS A 105 16.08 -8.60 0.56
C LYS A 105 15.13 -7.89 -0.41
N ASP A 106 13.90 -7.65 0.01
CA ASP A 106 12.87 -7.13 -0.86
C ASP A 106 12.45 -5.72 -0.44
N ALA A 107 12.85 -4.72 -1.24
CA ALA A 107 12.29 -3.37 -1.15
C ALA A 107 10.81 -3.32 -1.56
N GLU A 108 10.30 -4.42 -2.10
CA GLU A 108 8.97 -4.56 -2.67
C GLU A 108 8.31 -5.83 -2.16
N TYR A 109 7.06 -5.73 -1.71
CA TYR A 109 6.31 -6.90 -1.27
C TYR A 109 6.00 -7.81 -2.46
N VAL A 110 6.43 -9.06 -2.38
CA VAL A 110 6.13 -10.07 -3.39
C VAL A 110 4.74 -10.61 -3.12
N VAL A 111 3.91 -10.61 -4.15
CA VAL A 111 2.58 -11.21 -4.12
C VAL A 111 2.73 -12.71 -3.83
N ALA A 112 2.27 -13.14 -2.65
CA ALA A 112 2.33 -14.54 -2.23
C ALA A 112 1.15 -15.34 -2.81
N ASP A 113 -0.02 -14.71 -2.91
CA ASP A 113 -1.21 -15.25 -3.55
C ASP A 113 -2.05 -14.13 -4.20
N HIS A 114 -3.26 -14.41 -4.68
CA HIS A 114 -4.08 -13.44 -5.41
C HIS A 114 -4.58 -12.26 -4.55
N VAL A 115 -4.40 -12.30 -3.22
CA VAL A 115 -4.89 -11.32 -2.25
C VAL A 115 -3.84 -10.91 -1.19
N THR A 116 -2.78 -11.70 -1.01
CA THR A 116 -1.78 -11.51 0.04
C THR A 116 -0.43 -11.19 -0.58
N ALA A 117 0.20 -10.11 -0.09
CA ALA A 117 1.59 -9.81 -0.38
C ALA A 117 2.43 -10.10 0.87
N GLY A 118 3.56 -10.79 0.69
CA GLY A 118 4.50 -11.13 1.73
C GLY A 118 5.82 -10.38 1.53
N GLY A 119 6.57 -10.20 2.60
CA GLY A 119 7.88 -9.59 2.57
C GLY A 119 8.63 -9.87 3.85
N GLN A 120 9.95 -10.04 3.75
CA GLN A 120 10.86 -10.07 4.90
C GLN A 120 11.44 -8.66 5.02
N GLY A 121 10.95 -7.85 5.97
CA GLY A 121 11.23 -6.41 5.97
C GLY A 121 10.88 -5.72 7.28
N PRO A 122 11.38 -4.49 7.50
CA PRO A 122 11.98 -4.07 8.76
C PRO A 122 11.04 -4.19 9.96
N MET A 123 11.56 -4.78 11.04
CA MET A 123 10.83 -4.87 12.29
C MET A 123 10.81 -3.53 13.01
N LEU A 124 9.65 -3.19 13.58
CA LEU A 124 9.48 -2.02 14.43
C LEU A 124 9.40 -2.44 15.90
N SER A 125 10.17 -1.76 16.75
CA SER A 125 10.02 -1.82 18.20
C SER A 125 8.97 -0.80 18.63
N PHE A 126 7.95 -1.28 19.34
CA PHE A 126 6.91 -0.44 19.95
C PHE A 126 7.24 -0.24 21.42
N ARG A 127 7.40 1.01 21.84
CA ARG A 127 7.39 1.38 23.26
C ARG A 127 6.12 2.17 23.50
N ARG A 128 5.45 1.97 24.64
CA ARG A 128 4.37 2.90 25.00
C ARG A 128 4.97 4.31 25.07
N GLY A 129 4.40 5.22 24.30
CA GLY A 129 4.80 6.61 24.28
C GLY A 129 4.50 7.26 25.63
N PHE A 130 5.26 8.30 25.99
CA PHE A 130 4.97 9.11 27.16
C PHE A 130 3.65 9.86 26.94
N ASN A 131 2.54 9.24 27.32
CA ASN A 131 1.26 9.91 27.45
C ASN A 131 1.13 10.41 28.90
N PRO A 132 1.14 11.73 29.15
CA PRO A 132 1.03 12.27 30.51
C PRO A 132 -0.28 11.88 31.24
N ARG A 133 -1.25 11.26 30.55
CA ARG A 133 -2.49 10.73 31.14
C ARG A 133 -2.47 9.22 31.45
N GLN A 134 -1.45 8.45 31.06
CA GLN A 134 -1.38 6.99 31.25
C GLN A 134 -0.17 6.61 32.12
N ARG A 135 -0.27 6.85 33.44
CA ARG A 135 0.81 6.56 34.40
C ARG A 135 0.92 5.11 34.90
N LEU A 136 0.15 4.14 34.37
CA LEU A 136 -0.09 2.91 35.13
C LEU A 136 0.43 1.58 34.56
N CYS A 137 1.01 1.51 33.35
CA CYS A 137 1.41 0.20 32.79
C CYS A 137 2.69 0.27 31.96
N ASP A 138 3.84 0.36 32.62
CA ASP A 138 5.16 0.21 32.00
C ASP A 138 5.41 -1.26 31.67
N GLY A 139 5.19 -1.63 30.41
CA GLY A 139 5.61 -2.89 29.83
C GLY A 139 5.95 -2.69 28.35
N ALA A 140 7.19 -2.99 27.96
CA ALA A 140 7.58 -3.00 26.55
C ALA A 140 6.94 -4.22 25.88
N LEU A 141 6.01 -3.99 24.95
CA LEU A 141 5.42 -5.05 24.14
C LEU A 141 6.23 -5.17 22.85
N ILE A 142 7.10 -6.18 22.78
CA ILE A 142 7.67 -6.60 21.50
C ILE A 142 6.58 -7.43 20.81
N VAL A 143 5.94 -6.85 19.79
CA VAL A 143 5.01 -7.59 18.95
C VAL A 143 5.84 -8.36 17.93
N ASP A 144 6.15 -9.61 18.24
CA ASP A 144 6.68 -10.56 17.27
C ASP A 144 5.52 -11.02 16.38
N LEU A 145 5.38 -10.39 15.21
CA LEU A 145 4.53 -10.90 14.14
C LEU A 145 5.28 -12.08 13.52
N GLY A 146 5.23 -13.23 14.20
CA GLY A 146 5.75 -14.48 13.66
C GLY A 146 5.18 -14.78 12.27
N PRO A 147 5.83 -15.67 11.50
CA PRO A 147 5.37 -16.00 10.15
C PRO A 147 3.90 -16.44 10.18
N PHE A 148 3.09 -15.82 9.33
CA PHE A 148 1.69 -16.18 9.13
C PHE A 148 1.61 -17.68 8.80
N PRO A 149 0.80 -18.49 9.51
CA PRO A 149 0.62 -19.88 9.13
C PRO A 149 -0.07 -19.95 7.78
N THR A 150 0.55 -20.67 6.84
CA THR A 150 0.02 -21.04 5.52
C THR A 150 -1.22 -21.92 5.62
#